data_AF-A0A352PMD2-F1
#
_entry.id   AF-A0A352PMD2-F1
#
_cell.length_a   1.000
_cell.length_b   1.000
_cell.length_c   1.000
_cell.angle_alpha   90.00
_cell.angle_beta   90.00
_cell.angle_gamma   90.00
#
_symmetry.space_group_name_H-M   'P 1'
#
loop_
_entity.id
_entity.type
_entity.pdbx_description
1 polymer ?
#
loop_
_entity_poly.entity_id
_entity_poly.type
_entity_poly.pdbx_seq_one_letter_code
_entity_poly.pdbx_strand_id
1 'polypeptide(L)'
;MELGKVKNVIEKFSKEKKVDVQVAWDTFFFDEFLYRLSNSEYSKLFVFKGGFYLQSIVGVDVRSTIDLDFKLIGSTLADEQLAKIINDICCIHTDLRIEFKIIKISNIKAKTKYEGRTIKIEGRFFNIKKIFSIDIGFGIFIIL
;
A
#
# COMPACT_ATOMS: atom_id res chain seq x y z
N MET A 1 -15.93 3.98 11.60
CA MET A 1 -15.24 4.13 12.91
C MET A 1 -14.86 5.61 13.16
N GLU A 2 -14.92 6.09 14.41
CA GLU A 2 -14.59 7.49 14.78
C GLU A 2 -13.08 7.68 15.05
N LEU A 3 -12.54 8.88 14.78
CA LEU A 3 -11.11 9.21 14.91
C LEU A 3 -10.52 8.85 16.29
N GLY A 4 -11.24 9.10 17.38
CA GLY A 4 -10.76 8.81 18.74
C GLY A 4 -10.54 7.31 18.98
N LYS A 5 -11.45 6.46 18.48
CA LYS A 5 -11.30 5.00 18.59
C LYS A 5 -10.08 4.51 17.82
N VAL A 6 -9.88 5.03 16.60
CA VAL A 6 -8.69 4.68 15.79
C VAL A 6 -7.41 5.11 16.50
N LYS A 7 -7.34 6.36 16.99
CA LYS A 7 -6.17 6.84 17.74
C LYS A 7 -5.78 5.92 18.89
N ASN A 8 -6.75 5.49 19.69
CA ASN A 8 -6.49 4.56 20.79
C ASN A 8 -5.94 3.20 20.31
N VAL A 9 -6.47 2.67 19.19
CA VAL A 9 -5.96 1.43 18.57
C VAL A 9 -4.53 1.62 18.09
N ILE A 10 -4.22 2.74 17.43
CA ILE A 10 -2.87 3.08 16.96
C ILE A 10 -1.88 3.20 18.11
N GLU A 11 -2.23 3.91 19.18
CA GLU A 11 -1.37 4.06 20.36
C GLU A 11 -1.13 2.73 21.07
N LYS A 12 -2.17 1.90 21.18
CA LYS A 12 -2.05 0.55 21.75
C LYS A 12 -1.13 -0.33 20.89
N PHE A 13 -1.34 -0.34 19.58
CA PHE A 13 -0.50 -1.09 18.64
C PHE A 13 0.97 -0.67 18.72
N SER A 14 1.24 0.65 18.73
CA SER A 14 2.59 1.20 18.88
C SER A 14 3.28 0.71 20.15
N LYS A 15 2.59 0.75 21.30
CA LYS A 15 3.12 0.25 22.59
C LYS A 15 3.36 -1.25 22.59
N GLU A 16 2.40 -2.04 22.10
CA GLU A 16 2.48 -3.51 22.07
C GLU A 16 3.58 -4.02 21.15
N LYS A 17 3.73 -3.38 19.98
CA LYS A 17 4.74 -3.75 18.98
C LYS A 17 6.08 -3.04 19.18
N LYS A 18 6.16 -2.10 20.13
CA LYS A 18 7.35 -1.25 20.40
C LYS A 18 7.83 -0.48 19.17
N VAL A 19 6.91 -0.07 18.31
CA VAL A 19 7.19 0.72 17.10
C VAL A 19 6.80 2.18 17.31
N ASP A 20 7.38 3.07 16.51
CA ASP A 20 6.98 4.49 16.51
C ASP A 20 5.49 4.65 16.13
N VAL A 21 4.81 5.64 16.72
CA VAL A 21 3.40 5.93 16.44
C VAL A 21 3.16 6.25 14.97
N GLN A 22 4.12 6.86 14.28
CA GLN A 22 4.06 7.10 12.85
C GLN A 22 4.05 5.79 12.06
N VAL A 23 4.82 4.78 12.46
CA VAL A 23 4.80 3.45 11.84
C VAL A 23 3.44 2.80 12.00
N ALA A 24 2.83 2.92 13.18
CA ALA A 24 1.48 2.42 13.42
C ALA A 24 0.42 3.10 12.52
N TRP A 25 0.52 4.43 12.34
CA TRP A 25 -0.32 5.15 11.38
C TRP A 25 -0.08 4.71 9.94
N ASP A 26 1.17 4.51 9.56
CA ASP A 26 1.53 4.07 8.22
C ASP A 26 0.90 2.71 7.92
N THR A 27 1.08 1.73 8.83
CA THR A 27 0.43 0.42 8.76
C THR A 27 -1.09 0.53 8.60
N PHE A 28 -1.74 1.43 9.33
CA PHE A 28 -3.18 1.63 9.20
C PHE A 28 -3.62 2.10 7.81
N PHE A 29 -2.90 3.03 7.18
CA PHE A 29 -3.20 3.45 5.81
C PHE A 29 -2.95 2.32 4.80
N PHE A 30 -1.92 1.50 5.02
CA PHE A 30 -1.61 0.36 4.15
C PHE A 30 -2.62 -0.77 4.29
N ASP A 31 -3.00 -1.13 5.51
CA ASP A 31 -3.99 -2.16 5.78
C ASP A 31 -5.32 -1.80 5.14
N GLU A 32 -5.73 -0.53 5.21
CA GLU A 32 -6.94 -0.08 4.52
C GLU A 32 -6.82 -0.22 3.00
N PHE A 33 -5.70 0.21 2.39
CA PHE A 33 -5.50 0.06 0.96
C PHE A 33 -5.49 -1.43 0.54
N LEU A 34 -4.79 -2.27 1.29
CA LEU A 34 -4.70 -3.72 1.08
C LEU A 34 -6.06 -4.39 1.24
N TYR A 35 -6.87 -3.96 2.22
CA TYR A 35 -8.24 -4.41 2.40
C TYR A 35 -9.11 -4.05 1.20
N ARG A 36 -9.00 -2.82 0.67
CA ARG A 36 -9.71 -2.46 -0.56
C ARG A 36 -9.24 -3.30 -1.75
N LEU A 37 -7.93 -3.48 -1.92
CA LEU A 37 -7.38 -4.32 -2.98
C LEU A 37 -7.90 -5.78 -2.89
N SER A 38 -7.94 -6.36 -1.69
CA SER A 38 -8.40 -7.75 -1.50
C SER A 38 -9.89 -7.94 -1.79
N ASN A 39 -10.71 -6.90 -1.59
CA ASN A 39 -12.13 -6.89 -1.94
C ASN A 39 -12.40 -6.44 -3.39
N SER A 40 -11.38 -6.07 -4.14
CA SER A 40 -11.51 -5.66 -5.55
C SER A 40 -11.55 -6.86 -6.50
N GLU A 41 -12.14 -6.65 -7.69
CA GLU A 41 -12.03 -7.60 -8.81
C GLU A 41 -10.57 -7.83 -9.27
N TYR A 42 -9.67 -6.90 -8.91
CA TYR A 42 -8.25 -6.94 -9.26
C TYR A 42 -7.38 -7.70 -8.26
N SER A 43 -7.94 -8.20 -7.14
CA SER A 43 -7.18 -8.89 -6.09
C SER A 43 -6.25 -9.99 -6.62
N LYS A 44 -6.71 -10.76 -7.61
CA LYS A 44 -5.94 -11.85 -8.24
C LYS A 44 -4.90 -11.37 -9.26
N LEU A 45 -4.89 -10.09 -9.62
CA LEU A 45 -3.88 -9.52 -10.52
C LEU A 45 -2.62 -9.09 -9.75
N PHE A 46 -2.72 -8.86 -8.43
CA PHE A 46 -1.62 -8.33 -7.64
C PHE A 46 -1.08 -9.37 -6.66
N VAL A 47 0.20 -9.70 -6.78
CA VAL A 47 0.92 -10.48 -5.78
C VAL A 47 1.69 -9.53 -4.88
N PHE A 48 1.36 -9.54 -3.60
CA PHE A 48 2.07 -8.76 -2.59
C PHE A 48 3.45 -9.36 -2.31
N LYS A 49 4.48 -8.53 -2.25
CA LYS A 49 5.88 -8.94 -2.06
C LYS A 49 6.66 -7.89 -1.28
N GLY A 50 7.99 -8.09 -1.20
CA GLY A 50 8.92 -7.08 -0.72
C GLY A 50 9.20 -7.11 0.78
N GLY A 51 9.97 -6.13 1.24
CA GLY A 51 10.46 -6.06 2.62
C GLY A 51 9.34 -5.90 3.64
N PHE A 52 8.28 -5.16 3.30
CA PHE A 52 7.11 -5.00 4.16
C PHE A 52 6.35 -6.32 4.37
N TYR A 53 6.17 -7.12 3.29
CA TYR A 53 5.55 -8.44 3.41
C TYR A 53 6.36 -9.35 4.36
N LEU A 54 7.68 -9.42 4.18
CA LEU A 54 8.53 -10.22 5.06
C LEU A 54 8.52 -9.71 6.51
N GLN A 55 8.55 -8.38 6.72
CA GLN A 55 8.45 -7.80 8.07
C GLN A 55 7.12 -8.16 8.75
N SER A 56 6.00 -8.14 8.01
CA SER A 56 4.70 -8.52 8.55
C SER A 56 4.66 -9.98 9.07
N ILE A 57 5.46 -10.86 8.47
CA ILE A 57 5.55 -12.28 8.84
C ILE A 57 6.56 -12.51 9.97
N VAL A 58 7.74 -11.92 9.88
CA VAL A 58 8.88 -12.26 10.77
C VAL A 58 8.87 -11.38 12.04
N GLY A 59 8.15 -10.25 12.05
CA GLY A 59 8.05 -9.37 13.22
C GLY A 59 9.34 -8.64 13.58
N VAL A 60 10.29 -8.53 12.63
CA VAL A 60 11.57 -7.86 12.85
C VAL A 60 11.45 -6.40 12.42
N ASP A 61 11.68 -5.50 13.38
CA ASP A 61 11.60 -4.05 13.21
C ASP A 61 12.85 -3.53 12.50
N VAL A 62 12.90 -3.67 11.18
CA VAL A 62 13.94 -3.05 10.36
C VAL A 62 13.38 -1.74 9.81
N ARG A 63 13.88 -0.61 10.31
CA ARG A 63 13.60 0.73 9.78
C ARG A 63 13.84 0.75 8.27
N SER A 64 12.79 0.58 7.51
CA SER A 64 12.77 0.78 6.07
C SER A 64 11.48 1.49 5.75
N THR A 65 11.57 2.43 4.81
CA THR A 65 10.39 3.12 4.27
C THR A 65 9.39 2.06 3.85
N ILE A 66 8.17 2.13 4.39
CA ILE A 66 7.14 1.19 4.01
C ILE A 66 6.60 1.62 2.63
N ASP A 67 7.12 0.98 1.59
CA ASP A 67 6.55 1.02 0.26
C ASP A 67 5.75 -0.28 0.05
N LEU A 68 4.59 -0.19 -0.61
CA LEU A 68 3.81 -1.37 -0.95
C LEU A 68 4.33 -1.93 -2.27
N ASP A 69 5.06 -3.04 -2.20
CA ASP A 69 5.57 -3.73 -3.39
C ASP A 69 4.59 -4.79 -3.88
N PHE A 70 4.17 -4.65 -5.13
CA PHE A 70 3.38 -5.65 -5.83
C PHE A 70 4.06 -6.11 -7.10
N LYS A 71 3.65 -7.30 -7.52
CA LYS A 71 3.84 -7.80 -8.86
C LYS A 71 2.50 -7.92 -9.53
N LEU A 72 2.42 -7.46 -10.77
CA LEU A 72 1.25 -7.69 -11.61
C LEU A 72 1.37 -9.06 -12.29
N ILE A 73 0.33 -9.89 -12.18
CA ILE A 73 0.21 -11.16 -12.92
C ILE A 73 -0.25 -10.85 -14.35
N GLY A 74 0.42 -11.47 -15.32
CA GLY A 74 0.12 -11.31 -16.74
C GLY A 74 1.10 -10.38 -17.45
N SER A 75 0.57 -9.53 -18.34
CA SER A 75 1.35 -8.59 -19.15
C SER A 75 1.54 -7.24 -18.47
N THR A 76 2.34 -6.37 -19.09
CA THR A 76 2.43 -4.96 -18.73
C THR A 76 1.09 -4.26 -18.93
N LEU A 77 0.85 -3.20 -18.15
CA LEU A 77 -0.30 -2.30 -18.31
C LEU A 77 0.18 -0.90 -18.63
N ALA A 78 -0.59 -0.20 -19.46
CA ALA A 78 -0.39 1.23 -19.69
C ALA A 78 -0.73 2.04 -18.43
N ASP A 79 -0.16 3.23 -18.31
CA ASP A 79 -0.33 4.11 -17.15
C ASP A 79 -1.81 4.46 -16.92
N GLU A 80 -2.60 4.63 -17.99
CA GLU A 80 -4.04 4.92 -17.93
C GLU A 80 -4.82 3.73 -17.35
N GLN A 81 -4.45 2.51 -17.72
CA GLN A 81 -5.09 1.29 -17.20
C GLN A 81 -4.76 1.11 -15.72
N LEU A 82 -3.51 1.34 -15.32
CA LEU A 82 -3.10 1.30 -13.91
C LEU A 82 -3.81 2.38 -13.10
N ALA A 83 -3.91 3.60 -13.63
CA ALA A 83 -4.65 4.68 -12.98
C ALA A 83 -6.11 4.29 -12.75
N LYS A 84 -6.77 3.70 -13.76
CA LYS A 84 -8.14 3.20 -13.63
C LYS A 84 -8.25 2.15 -12.51
N ILE A 85 -7.43 1.10 -12.57
CA ILE A 85 -7.44 0.00 -11.58
C ILE A 85 -7.23 0.52 -10.16
N ILE A 86 -6.22 1.37 -9.96
CA ILE A 86 -5.93 1.92 -8.62
C ILE A 86 -7.06 2.83 -8.15
N ASN A 87 -7.65 3.66 -9.03
CA ASN A 87 -8.81 4.46 -8.65
C ASN A 87 -10.02 3.59 -8.28
N ASP A 88 -10.28 2.52 -9.03
CA ASP A 88 -11.36 1.56 -8.75
C ASP A 88 -11.14 0.91 -7.36
N ILE A 89 -9.90 0.51 -7.04
CA ILE A 89 -9.52 0.03 -5.70
C ILE A 89 -9.74 1.12 -4.64
N CYS A 90 -9.27 2.35 -4.88
CA CYS A 90 -9.43 3.47 -3.95
C CYS A 90 -10.91 3.80 -3.66
N CYS A 91 -11.81 3.56 -4.62
CA CYS A 91 -13.24 3.83 -4.50
C CYS A 91 -14.04 2.73 -3.79
N ILE A 92 -13.43 1.59 -3.43
CA ILE A 92 -14.11 0.54 -2.69
C ILE A 92 -14.58 1.08 -1.34
N HIS A 93 -15.87 0.93 -1.08
CA HIS A 93 -16.52 1.40 0.13
C HIS A 93 -16.05 0.58 1.35
N THR A 94 -15.76 1.27 2.44
CA THR A 94 -15.44 0.68 3.74
C THR A 94 -16.10 1.47 4.86
N ASP A 95 -16.17 0.89 6.05
CA ASP A 95 -16.70 1.57 7.26
C ASP A 95 -15.78 2.69 7.80
N LEU A 96 -14.65 2.91 7.14
CA LEU A 96 -13.67 3.94 7.47
C LEU A 96 -13.80 5.14 6.52
N ARG A 97 -13.77 6.34 7.08
CA ARG A 97 -13.78 7.60 6.30
C ARG A 97 -12.38 7.93 5.77
N ILE A 98 -11.74 6.96 5.13
CA ILE A 98 -10.42 7.12 4.51
C ILE A 98 -10.61 7.37 3.03
N GLU A 99 -9.97 8.42 2.53
CA GLU A 99 -9.97 8.76 1.11
C GLU A 99 -8.57 8.57 0.56
N PHE A 100 -8.47 7.93 -0.61
CA PHE A 100 -7.21 7.79 -1.34
C PHE A 100 -7.29 8.53 -2.67
N LYS A 101 -6.19 9.19 -3.04
CA LYS A 101 -6.06 9.89 -4.32
C LYS A 101 -4.69 9.64 -4.93
N ILE A 102 -4.67 9.27 -6.21
CA ILE A 102 -3.42 9.20 -6.98
C ILE A 102 -2.85 10.62 -7.16
N ILE A 103 -1.61 10.81 -6.75
CA ILE A 103 -0.84 12.04 -6.96
C ILE A 103 -0.07 11.95 -8.28
N LYS A 104 0.60 10.82 -8.53
CA LYS A 104 1.52 10.66 -9.67
C LYS A 104 1.73 9.18 -9.98
N ILE A 105 1.91 8.89 -11.26
CA ILE A 105 2.46 7.63 -11.75
C ILE A 105 3.82 7.94 -12.40
N SER A 106 4.83 7.10 -12.14
CA SER A 106 6.16 7.22 -12.73
C SER A 106 6.82 5.86 -12.90
N ASN A 107 7.85 5.78 -13.73
CA ASN A 107 8.70 4.60 -13.79
C ASN A 107 9.37 4.33 -12.44
N ILE A 108 9.51 3.05 -12.08
CA ILE A 108 10.36 2.64 -10.95
C ILE A 108 11.78 3.17 -11.21
N LYS A 109 12.44 3.70 -10.17
CA LYS A 109 13.77 4.32 -10.30
C LYS A 109 14.84 3.31 -10.75
N ALA A 110 15.13 3.29 -12.05
CA ALA A 110 16.35 2.97 -12.83
C ALA A 110 17.44 1.98 -12.31
N LYS A 111 17.25 1.22 -11.23
CA LYS A 111 18.25 0.28 -10.68
C LYS A 111 17.98 -1.18 -10.97
N THR A 112 16.88 -1.53 -11.64
CA THR A 112 16.57 -2.91 -11.96
C THR A 112 16.17 -3.05 -13.43
N LYS A 113 16.52 -4.19 -14.04
CA LYS A 113 16.15 -4.58 -15.41
C LYS A 113 14.62 -4.79 -15.60
N TYR A 114 13.80 -4.41 -14.63
CA TYR A 114 12.38 -4.72 -14.62
C TYR A 114 11.56 -3.48 -15.02
N GLU A 115 10.67 -3.69 -15.97
CA GLU A 115 9.61 -2.72 -16.27
C GLU A 115 8.62 -2.66 -15.11
N GLY A 116 8.19 -1.46 -14.75
CA GLY A 116 7.25 -1.26 -13.65
C GLY A 116 6.87 0.19 -13.45
N ARG A 117 5.91 0.42 -12.54
CA ARG A 117 5.40 1.74 -12.18
C ARG A 117 5.36 1.93 -10.67
N THR A 118 5.82 3.10 -10.24
CA THR A 118 5.58 3.63 -8.90
C THR A 118 4.37 4.55 -8.96
N ILE A 119 3.38 4.27 -8.11
CA ILE A 119 2.15 5.05 -7.97
C ILE A 119 2.17 5.74 -6.61
N LYS A 120 2.26 7.06 -6.63
CA LYS A 120 2.23 7.89 -5.42
C LYS A 120 0.79 8.20 -5.06
N ILE A 121 0.39 7.84 -3.83
CA ILE A 121 -0.98 8.00 -3.33
C ILE A 121 -0.98 8.92 -2.10
N GLU A 122 -2.00 9.77 -2.01
CA GLU A 122 -2.36 10.51 -0.81
C GLU A 122 -3.54 9.82 -0.14
N GLY A 123 -3.35 9.36 1.10
CA GLY A 123 -4.41 8.92 2.01
C GLY A 123 -4.79 10.04 2.97
N ARG A 124 -6.09 10.24 3.19
CA ARG A 124 -6.63 11.17 4.17
C ARG A 124 -7.59 10.46 5.12
N PHE A 125 -7.38 10.66 6.41
CA PHE A 125 -8.29 10.23 7.46
C PHE A 125 -8.52 11.40 8.41
N PHE A 126 -9.67 12.08 8.29
CA PHE A 126 -9.92 13.36 8.96
C PHE A 126 -8.81 14.39 8.65
N ASN A 127 -8.09 14.87 9.67
CA ASN A 127 -6.98 15.81 9.55
C ASN A 127 -5.61 15.12 9.38
N ILE A 128 -5.58 13.78 9.36
CA ILE A 128 -4.36 13.00 9.19
C ILE A 128 -4.15 12.75 7.71
N LYS A 129 -2.96 13.09 7.22
CA LYS A 129 -2.55 12.93 5.83
C LYS A 129 -1.34 12.01 5.77
N LYS A 130 -1.39 11.00 4.90
CA LYS A 130 -0.25 10.16 4.55
C LYS A 130 -0.01 10.21 3.05
N ILE A 131 1.25 10.33 2.67
CA ILE A 131 1.69 10.13 1.29
C ILE A 131 2.54 8.87 1.29
N PHE A 132 2.24 7.94 0.38
CA PHE A 132 2.98 6.70 0.23
C PHE A 132 3.07 6.27 -1.24
N SER A 133 3.93 5.30 -1.51
CA SER A 133 4.16 4.76 -2.85
C SER A 133 3.71 3.32 -2.93
N ILE A 134 3.19 2.95 -4.10
CA ILE A 134 2.92 1.57 -4.49
C ILE A 134 3.78 1.26 -5.69
N ASP A 135 4.72 0.33 -5.52
CA ASP A 135 5.62 -0.11 -6.58
C ASP A 135 5.07 -1.38 -7.22
N ILE A 136 4.77 -1.32 -8.51
CA ILE A 136 4.19 -2.43 -9.28
C ILE A 136 5.22 -2.85 -10.33
N GLY A 137 5.82 -4.02 -10.13
CA GLY A 137 6.69 -4.64 -11.12
C GLY A 137 5.90 -5.49 -12.11
N PHE A 138 6.29 -5.45 -13.38
CA PHE A 138 5.76 -6.30 -14.46
C PHE A 138 6.70 -7.49 -14.72
N GLY A 139 6.16 -8.58 -15.31
CA GLY A 139 6.96 -9.68 -15.86
C GLY A 139 6.85 -11.03 -15.14
N ILE A 140 7.67 -11.99 -15.56
CA ILE A 140 7.55 -13.43 -15.24
C ILE A 140 7.84 -13.73 -13.77
N PHE A 141 7.03 -14.61 -13.18
CA PHE A 141 7.11 -15.12 -11.81
C PHE A 141 8.50 -15.69 -11.48
N ILE A 142 9.28 -14.96 -10.69
CA ILE A 142 10.45 -15.50 -9.99
C ILE A 142 10.24 -15.10 -8.54
N ILE A 143 9.97 -16.11 -7.71
CA ILE A 143 10.16 -16.02 -6.26
C ILE A 143 11.67 -16.20 -6.05
N LEU A 144 12.32 -15.23 -5.40
CA LEU A 144 13.60 -15.45 -4.74
C LEU A 144 13.33 -15.56 -3.24
#